data_AF-A0A061J6S7-F1
#
_entry.id   AF-A0A061J6S7-F1
#
_cell.length_a   1.000
_cell.length_b   1.000
_cell.length_c   1.000
_cell.angle_alpha   90.00
_cell.angle_beta   90.00
_cell.angle_gamma   90.00
#
_symmetry.space_group_name_H-M   'P 1'
#
loop_
_entity.id
_entity.type
_entity.pdbx_description
1 polymer ?
#
loop_
_entity_poly.entity_id
_entity_poly.type
_entity_poly.pdbx_seq_one_letter_code
_entity_poly.pdbx_strand_id
1 'polypeptide(L)'
;MNRKIKYSAVASDVGRGEHQNHLEMYNQVIVVMRHGERRDGAVGAPPEVDPPLTREGTVQIMKTAEKIRAILGEKRAKRLLLIVSPFLRTRQTAQELQRCGIGDAHHSLIDNTLCEVYGPLRIKSSTAPVFPDALVKNGLGKLPQWGESIELASERYVENMHRNSLCYPRNNLLLVTHGDAISAIVTALYPMRVVYETEYLSFIVLRRAPTNGCDGGMGLYQLISSSGVQWLEEAPTNSLMDMYTLEIGNASSSSTLAPNATQPPNLVSCRYGDRDSSVIAIDDDCDVASEGGNAFSGTSLLFRFMLIMSQLLTLPLWSDEVSAVMYTGVVIAVELVSVGLPLSVLHCVQLGVTLSSVERIHKLTRRQITLFGCSVGPRLQRCTLSLCVSLVKAVVIFGLCMTVALLASLFHKLKFIVVMRESYGEVFASATKFFVLVLFVVFDTCRRFYNVEHWI
;
A
#
# COMPACT_ATOMS: atom_id res chain seq x y z
N MET A 1 -4.83 78.83 14.76
CA MET A 1 -5.93 77.85 14.92
C MET A 1 -5.92 76.86 13.77
N ASN A 2 -5.48 75.63 14.02
CA ASN A 2 -6.13 74.38 13.55
C ASN A 2 -5.22 73.19 13.87
N ARG A 3 -5.65 72.39 14.85
CA ARG A 3 -5.04 71.10 15.24
C ARG A 3 -5.39 70.03 14.21
N LYS A 4 -4.42 69.21 13.81
CA LYS A 4 -4.66 67.81 13.44
C LYS A 4 -3.62 66.93 14.12
N ILE A 5 -4.12 66.05 14.98
CA ILE A 5 -3.41 65.05 15.76
C ILE A 5 -3.09 63.88 14.82
N LYS A 6 -1.82 63.46 14.73
CA LYS A 6 -1.41 62.19 14.11
C LYS A 6 -1.15 61.18 15.23
N TYR A 7 -1.93 60.10 15.23
CA TYR A 7 -1.66 58.93 16.07
C TYR A 7 -0.49 58.13 15.49
N SER A 8 0.47 57.80 16.35
CA SER A 8 1.52 56.81 16.11
C SER A 8 0.96 55.42 16.39
N ALA A 9 1.05 54.50 15.44
CA ALA A 9 0.81 53.08 15.66
C ALA A 9 2.11 52.34 15.34
N VAL A 10 2.75 51.87 16.40
CA VAL A 10 3.85 50.89 16.36
C VAL A 10 3.22 49.55 16.00
N ALA A 11 3.48 49.04 14.80
CA ALA A 11 3.16 47.68 14.41
C ALA A 11 4.43 46.84 14.49
N SER A 12 4.47 45.95 15.47
CA SER A 12 5.50 44.95 15.72
C SER A 12 5.60 43.94 14.57
N ASP A 13 6.77 43.89 13.94
CA ASP A 13 7.15 42.97 12.86
C ASP A 13 7.53 41.59 13.41
N VAL A 14 6.54 40.84 13.91
CA VAL A 14 6.74 39.50 14.50
C VAL A 14 6.19 38.37 13.59
N GLY A 15 5.54 38.71 12.48
CA GLY A 15 4.79 37.72 11.68
C GLY A 15 5.55 37.01 10.54
N ARG A 16 6.77 37.44 10.19
CA ARG A 16 7.42 36.96 8.95
C ARG A 16 8.36 35.76 9.12
N GLY A 17 8.82 35.50 10.34
CA GLY A 17 9.72 34.37 10.65
C GLY A 17 9.01 33.03 10.87
N GLU A 18 7.82 33.05 11.48
CA GLU A 18 7.09 31.82 11.82
C GLU A 18 6.42 31.17 10.60
N HIS A 19 5.92 31.97 9.65
CA HIS A 19 5.27 31.45 8.44
C HIS A 19 6.25 30.75 7.50
N GLN A 20 7.51 31.21 7.44
CA GLN A 20 8.57 30.59 6.63
C GLN A 20 9.01 29.24 7.21
N ASN A 21 9.10 29.14 8.55
CA ASN A 21 9.44 27.90 9.26
C ASN A 21 8.32 26.86 9.21
N HIS A 22 7.04 27.28 9.20
CA HIS A 22 5.90 26.37 9.07
C HIS A 22 5.75 25.77 7.67
N LEU A 23 6.21 26.46 6.61
CA LEU A 23 6.18 25.97 5.23
C LEU A 23 7.32 24.97 4.92
N GLU A 24 8.48 25.08 5.58
CA GLU A 24 9.56 24.08 5.45
C GLU A 24 9.21 22.72 6.09
N MET A 25 8.29 22.68 7.07
CA MET A 25 7.86 21.45 7.74
C MET A 25 7.11 20.45 6.84
N TYR A 26 6.77 20.83 5.61
CA TYR A 26 5.91 20.02 4.74
C TYR A 26 6.60 19.47 3.49
N ASN A 27 7.92 19.59 3.35
CA ASN A 27 8.67 19.08 2.19
C ASN A 27 9.52 17.86 2.56
N GLN A 28 8.86 16.82 3.04
CA GLN A 28 9.50 15.56 3.40
C GLN A 28 9.88 14.79 2.12
N VAL A 29 11.13 14.35 2.04
CA VAL A 29 11.63 13.46 0.99
C VAL A 29 11.76 12.04 1.53
N ILE A 30 11.33 11.07 0.73
CA ILE A 30 11.39 9.65 1.04
C ILE A 30 12.10 8.97 -0.12
N VAL A 31 13.23 8.33 0.16
CA VAL A 31 13.95 7.48 -0.78
C VAL A 31 13.60 6.04 -0.45
N VAL A 32 13.24 5.25 -1.46
CA VAL A 32 13.06 3.80 -1.31
C VAL A 32 14.08 3.12 -2.19
N MET A 33 14.91 2.26 -1.60
CA MET A 33 16.10 1.72 -2.24
C MET A 33 16.18 0.21 -2.09
N ARG A 34 16.54 -0.48 -3.18
CA ARG A 34 16.90 -1.90 -3.17
C ARG A 34 18.32 -2.06 -2.65
N HIS A 35 18.55 -3.09 -1.84
CA HIS A 35 19.89 -3.47 -1.39
C HIS A 35 20.89 -3.72 -2.55
N GLY A 36 22.17 -3.76 -2.20
CA GLY A 36 23.25 -4.08 -3.13
C GLY A 36 23.24 -5.51 -3.66
N GLU A 37 24.12 -5.80 -4.60
CA GLU A 37 24.24 -7.11 -5.21
C GLU A 37 24.51 -8.20 -4.16
N ARG A 38 23.71 -9.27 -4.20
CA ARG A 38 23.79 -10.42 -3.31
C ARG A 38 24.85 -11.41 -3.79
N ARG A 39 25.54 -12.06 -2.86
CA ARG A 39 26.50 -13.13 -3.16
C ARG A 39 25.87 -14.31 -3.91
N ASP A 40 24.63 -14.65 -3.60
CA ASP A 40 23.87 -15.72 -4.28
C ASP A 40 23.12 -15.22 -5.53
N GLY A 41 23.39 -13.99 -5.99
CA GLY A 41 22.71 -13.35 -7.12
C GLY A 41 23.21 -13.83 -8.48
N ALA A 42 24.43 -14.36 -8.55
CA ALA A 42 25.01 -14.85 -9.80
C ALA A 42 24.34 -16.14 -10.29
N VAL A 43 24.28 -16.31 -11.62
CA VAL A 43 23.76 -17.52 -12.25
C VAL A 43 24.59 -18.73 -11.78
N GLY A 44 23.92 -19.73 -11.21
CA GLY A 44 24.56 -20.94 -10.70
C GLY A 44 25.17 -20.82 -9.30
N ALA A 45 25.07 -19.67 -8.63
CA ALA A 45 25.50 -19.54 -7.24
C ALA A 45 24.63 -20.39 -6.30
N PRO A 46 25.22 -21.05 -5.27
CA PRO A 46 24.45 -21.78 -4.26
C PRO A 46 23.42 -20.87 -3.58
N PRO A 47 22.18 -21.34 -3.35
CA PRO A 47 21.16 -20.54 -2.70
C PRO A 47 21.53 -20.28 -1.24
N GLU A 48 21.33 -19.04 -0.80
CA GLU A 48 21.49 -18.67 0.60
C GLU A 48 20.18 -18.06 1.13
N VAL A 49 19.90 -18.33 2.40
CA VAL A 49 18.69 -17.86 3.08
C VAL A 49 18.74 -16.35 3.31
N ASP A 50 19.88 -15.86 3.80
CA ASP A 50 20.15 -14.43 4.01
C ASP A 50 21.54 -14.06 3.47
N PRO A 51 21.71 -14.02 2.14
CA PRO A 51 22.99 -13.79 1.49
C PRO A 51 23.54 -12.40 1.84
N PRO A 52 24.86 -12.27 2.13
CA PRO A 52 25.51 -10.98 2.23
C PRO A 52 25.69 -10.35 0.85
N LEU A 53 26.17 -9.10 0.84
CA LEU A 53 26.59 -8.41 -0.38
C LEU A 53 27.85 -9.03 -1.00
N THR A 54 28.00 -8.87 -2.33
CA THR A 54 29.28 -9.07 -3.03
C THR A 54 30.25 -7.93 -2.70
N ARG A 55 31.54 -8.14 -3.00
CA ARG A 55 32.54 -7.06 -2.88
C ARG A 55 32.24 -5.93 -3.86
N GLU A 56 31.85 -6.30 -5.08
CA GLU A 56 31.46 -5.41 -6.15
C GLU A 56 30.21 -4.61 -5.77
N GLY A 57 29.19 -5.27 -5.22
CA GLY A 57 27.97 -4.64 -4.71
C GLY A 57 28.26 -3.63 -3.59
N THR A 58 29.23 -3.93 -2.73
CA THR A 58 29.72 -3.00 -1.69
C THR A 58 30.38 -1.77 -2.31
N VAL A 59 31.27 -1.95 -3.30
CA VAL A 59 31.95 -0.84 -4.00
C VAL A 59 30.97 0.05 -4.76
N GLN A 60 29.93 -0.52 -5.36
CA GLN A 60 28.92 0.23 -6.10
C GLN A 60 28.09 1.17 -5.21
N ILE A 61 28.00 0.90 -3.90
CA ILE A 61 27.27 1.77 -2.95
C ILE A 61 27.86 3.17 -2.91
N MET A 62 29.18 3.33 -3.05
CA MET A 62 29.82 4.66 -3.09
C MET A 62 29.29 5.50 -4.26
N LYS A 63 29.19 4.90 -5.45
CA LYS A 63 28.63 5.57 -6.64
C LYS A 63 27.15 5.91 -6.45
N THR A 64 26.39 5.03 -5.80
CA THR A 64 24.98 5.29 -5.49
C THR A 64 24.83 6.41 -4.45
N ALA A 65 25.69 6.49 -3.45
CA ALA A 65 25.72 7.60 -2.49
C ALA A 65 25.99 8.95 -3.18
N GLU A 66 26.90 8.99 -4.16
CA GLU A 66 27.12 10.19 -4.98
C GLU A 66 25.87 10.60 -5.76
N LYS A 67 25.14 9.64 -6.35
CA LYS A 67 23.86 9.92 -7.03
C LYS A 67 22.82 10.49 -6.05
N ILE A 68 22.69 9.92 -4.86
CA ILE A 68 21.76 10.40 -3.83
C ILE A 68 22.12 11.83 -3.42
N ARG A 69 23.40 12.13 -3.21
CA ARG A 69 23.88 13.50 -2.93
C ARG A 69 23.59 14.47 -4.06
N ALA A 70 23.80 14.06 -5.31
CA ALA A 70 23.51 14.90 -6.47
C ALA A 70 22.02 15.27 -6.55
N ILE A 71 21.12 14.36 -6.17
CA ILE A 71 19.67 14.58 -6.20
C ILE A 71 19.19 15.40 -4.99
N LEU A 72 19.70 15.12 -3.78
CA LEU A 72 19.17 15.68 -2.53
C LEU A 72 19.97 16.87 -1.99
N GLY A 73 21.22 17.02 -2.41
CA GLY A 73 22.22 17.90 -1.80
C GLY A 73 22.88 17.27 -0.56
N GLU A 74 24.13 17.67 -0.32
CA GLU A 74 24.98 17.17 0.78
C GLU A 74 24.27 17.19 2.15
N LYS A 75 23.74 18.36 2.53
CA LYS A 75 23.12 18.57 3.84
C LYS A 75 21.91 17.67 4.08
N ARG A 76 21.08 17.45 3.05
CA ARG A 76 19.88 16.61 3.16
C ARG A 76 20.25 15.13 3.16
N ALA A 77 21.14 14.72 2.27
CA ALA A 77 21.62 13.33 2.20
C ALA A 77 22.25 12.89 3.52
N LYS A 78 23.06 13.76 4.15
CA LYS A 78 23.67 13.53 5.46
C LYS A 78 22.65 13.28 6.59
N ARG A 79 21.49 13.93 6.50
CA ARG A 79 20.43 13.92 7.53
C ARG A 79 19.28 12.94 7.24
N LEU A 80 19.44 12.05 6.25
CA LEU A 80 18.45 11.00 6.02
C LEU A 80 18.37 10.08 7.24
N LEU A 81 17.16 9.77 7.69
CA LEU A 81 16.92 8.69 8.65
C LEU A 81 16.81 7.38 7.87
N LEU A 82 17.75 6.47 8.10
CA LEU A 82 17.75 5.15 7.45
C LEU A 82 16.83 4.20 8.23
N ILE A 83 15.85 3.64 7.54
CA ILE A 83 14.96 2.60 8.06
C ILE A 83 15.16 1.36 7.20
N VAL A 84 15.53 0.25 7.82
CA VAL A 84 16.24 -0.84 7.15
C VAL A 84 15.56 -2.15 7.43
N SER A 85 15.35 -2.94 6.38
CA SER A 85 14.89 -4.32 6.48
C SER A 85 15.86 -5.18 7.30
N PRO A 86 15.39 -6.19 8.07
CA PRO A 86 16.26 -6.97 8.95
C PRO A 86 17.26 -7.89 8.22
N PHE A 87 17.12 -8.10 6.90
CA PHE A 87 18.04 -8.94 6.12
C PHE A 87 19.48 -8.41 6.12
N LEU A 88 20.47 -9.31 6.12
CA LEU A 88 21.89 -8.94 6.19
C LEU A 88 22.30 -8.00 5.06
N ARG A 89 21.89 -8.29 3.82
CA ARG A 89 22.17 -7.46 2.64
C ARG A 89 21.67 -6.02 2.74
N THR A 90 20.49 -5.79 3.34
CA THR A 90 19.93 -4.43 3.53
C THR A 90 20.67 -3.70 4.63
N ARG A 91 21.03 -4.38 5.73
CA ARG A 91 21.86 -3.81 6.81
C ARG A 91 23.26 -3.45 6.35
N GLN A 92 23.91 -4.31 5.57
CA GLN A 92 25.22 -4.02 4.97
C GLN A 92 25.13 -2.83 4.00
N THR A 93 24.07 -2.78 3.18
CA THR A 93 23.85 -1.63 2.29
C THR A 93 23.72 -0.33 3.08
N ALA A 94 22.90 -0.32 4.13
CA ALA A 94 22.73 0.83 5.01
C ALA A 94 24.03 1.25 5.71
N GLN A 95 24.80 0.28 6.22
CA GLN A 95 26.07 0.56 6.89
C GLN A 95 27.07 1.23 5.96
N GLU A 96 27.21 0.74 4.72
CA GLU A 96 28.13 1.37 3.76
C GLU A 96 27.63 2.73 3.26
N LEU A 97 26.32 2.91 3.11
CA LEU A 97 25.73 4.24 2.84
C LEU A 97 26.12 5.25 3.93
N GLN A 98 26.03 4.85 5.20
CA GLN A 98 26.44 5.71 6.33
C GLN A 98 27.94 5.99 6.33
N ARG A 99 28.79 5.01 5.99
CA ARG A 99 30.24 5.26 5.80
C ARG A 99 30.52 6.23 4.66
N CYS A 100 29.65 6.25 3.65
CA CYS A 100 29.71 7.23 2.57
C CYS A 100 29.12 8.59 2.97
N GLY A 101 28.65 8.81 4.19
CA GLY A 101 28.05 10.09 4.63
C GLY A 101 26.56 10.25 4.29
N ILE A 102 25.86 9.16 3.95
CA ILE A 102 24.41 9.17 3.73
C ILE A 102 23.72 8.76 5.03
N GLY A 103 22.97 9.68 5.63
CA GLY A 103 22.28 9.45 6.91
C GLY A 103 23.22 9.09 8.05
N ASP A 104 24.46 9.58 8.02
CA ASP A 104 25.46 9.39 9.08
C ASP A 104 25.14 10.21 10.35
N ALA A 105 24.18 11.14 10.27
CA ALA A 105 23.73 11.95 11.40
C ALA A 105 22.80 11.18 12.37
N HIS A 106 22.32 10.00 11.97
CA HIS A 106 21.36 9.20 12.74
C HIS A 106 21.79 7.74 12.77
N HIS A 107 21.47 7.02 13.85
CA HIS A 107 21.54 5.56 13.81
C HIS A 107 20.43 5.00 12.91
N SER A 108 20.74 3.93 12.16
CA SER A 108 19.73 3.25 11.37
C SER A 108 18.74 2.51 12.26
N LEU A 109 17.47 2.52 11.86
CA LEU A 109 16.39 1.80 12.53
C LEU A 109 16.09 0.52 11.76
N ILE A 110 15.78 -0.56 12.48
CA ILE A 110 15.30 -1.79 11.86
C ILE A 110 13.79 -1.76 11.81
N ASP A 111 13.23 -2.09 10.65
CA ASP A 111 11.79 -2.27 10.48
C ASP A 111 11.52 -3.64 9.86
N ASN A 112 10.95 -4.54 10.67
CA ASN A 112 10.65 -5.92 10.29
C ASN A 112 9.64 -5.97 9.14
N THR A 113 8.83 -4.93 8.97
CA THR A 113 7.82 -4.84 7.92
C THR A 113 8.39 -4.42 6.56
N LEU A 114 9.68 -4.08 6.49
CA LEU A 114 10.42 -3.87 5.23
C LEU A 114 11.09 -5.16 4.73
N CYS A 115 10.76 -6.32 5.29
CA CYS A 115 11.23 -7.63 4.80
C CYS A 115 10.91 -7.85 3.33
N GLU A 116 11.75 -8.65 2.66
CA GLU A 116 11.49 -9.25 1.35
C GLU A 116 10.12 -9.93 1.35
N VAL A 117 9.58 -10.27 0.17
CA VAL A 117 8.43 -11.19 0.11
C VAL A 117 8.79 -12.45 0.89
N TYR A 118 8.18 -12.61 2.05
CA TYR A 118 8.66 -13.46 3.12
C TYR A 118 8.16 -14.87 2.92
N GLY A 119 8.80 -15.56 1.98
CA GLY A 119 8.46 -16.92 1.65
C GLY A 119 9.36 -17.49 0.56
N PRO A 120 9.12 -18.76 0.19
CA PRO A 120 9.96 -19.51 -0.75
C PRO A 120 9.99 -18.91 -2.17
N LEU A 121 9.12 -17.94 -2.46
CA LEU A 121 9.05 -17.27 -3.76
C LEU A 121 10.24 -16.33 -4.02
N ARG A 122 10.72 -15.65 -2.98
CA ARG A 122 11.87 -14.71 -3.07
C ARG A 122 13.04 -15.07 -2.18
N ILE A 123 12.81 -15.92 -1.18
CA ILE A 123 13.84 -16.46 -0.30
C ILE A 123 14.11 -17.88 -0.77
N LYS A 124 15.36 -18.17 -1.20
CA LYS A 124 15.75 -19.45 -1.78
C LYS A 124 15.90 -20.54 -0.70
N SER A 125 14.83 -20.80 0.04
CA SER A 125 14.78 -21.68 1.21
C SER A 125 13.37 -22.24 1.41
N SER A 126 13.27 -23.46 1.94
CA SER A 126 12.00 -24.04 2.39
C SER A 126 11.57 -23.54 3.78
N THR A 127 12.50 -23.01 4.56
CA THR A 127 12.26 -22.51 5.92
C THR A 127 12.55 -21.02 6.04
N ALA A 128 11.89 -20.39 7.02
CA ALA A 128 12.09 -18.98 7.32
C ALA A 128 13.54 -18.66 7.71
N PRO A 129 14.05 -17.47 7.32
CA PRO A 129 15.34 -16.98 7.80
C PRO A 129 15.31 -16.83 9.32
N VAL A 130 16.39 -17.28 9.96
CA VAL A 130 16.60 -17.12 11.39
C VAL A 130 17.38 -15.82 11.61
N PHE A 131 16.71 -14.83 12.17
CA PHE A 131 17.34 -13.57 12.56
C PHE A 131 17.71 -13.60 14.05
N PRO A 132 18.72 -12.84 14.50
CA PRO A 132 18.99 -12.68 15.92
C PRO A 132 17.77 -12.13 16.66
N ASP A 133 17.40 -12.75 17.78
CA ASP A 133 16.24 -12.36 18.59
C ASP A 133 16.19 -10.86 18.91
N ALA A 134 17.32 -10.29 19.32
CA ALA A 134 17.43 -8.87 19.65
C ALA A 134 17.18 -7.97 18.43
N LEU A 135 17.52 -8.42 17.22
CA LEU A 135 17.28 -7.66 15.99
C LEU A 135 15.79 -7.55 15.70
N VAL A 136 15.07 -8.67 15.81
CA VAL A 136 13.63 -8.72 15.51
C VAL A 136 12.83 -8.07 16.62
N LYS A 137 13.14 -8.38 17.89
CA LYS A 137 12.42 -7.82 19.05
C LYS A 137 12.56 -6.31 19.16
N ASN A 138 13.71 -5.75 18.79
CA ASN A 138 13.95 -4.30 18.81
C ASN A 138 13.55 -3.62 17.48
N GLY A 139 13.19 -4.39 16.46
CA GLY A 139 12.75 -3.87 15.18
C GLY A 139 11.32 -3.34 15.23
N LEU A 140 11.02 -2.32 14.43
CA LEU A 140 9.68 -1.79 14.27
C LEU A 140 8.78 -2.83 13.59
N GLY A 141 7.55 -2.96 14.09
CA GLY A 141 6.56 -3.90 13.58
C GLY A 141 6.95 -5.37 13.71
N LYS A 142 6.10 -6.27 13.22
CA LYS A 142 6.34 -7.72 13.25
C LYS A 142 6.85 -8.20 11.91
N LEU A 143 7.60 -9.30 11.92
CA LEU A 143 7.91 -10.02 10.69
C LEU A 143 6.60 -10.48 10.03
N PRO A 144 6.48 -10.39 8.70
CA PRO A 144 5.36 -10.98 7.98
C PRO A 144 5.30 -12.51 8.16
N GLN A 145 4.16 -13.09 7.81
CA GLN A 145 3.96 -14.53 7.88
C GLN A 145 4.80 -15.23 6.80
N TRP A 146 5.49 -16.33 7.18
CA TRP A 146 6.21 -17.16 6.22
C TRP A 146 5.26 -17.74 5.16
N GLY A 147 5.59 -17.54 3.89
CA GLY A 147 4.73 -17.90 2.76
C GLY A 147 3.71 -16.83 2.39
N GLU A 148 3.92 -15.56 2.73
CA GLU A 148 3.04 -14.48 2.24
C GLU A 148 3.03 -14.40 0.71
N SER A 149 1.92 -13.93 0.15
CA SER A 149 1.80 -13.72 -1.30
C SER A 149 2.44 -12.39 -1.73
N ILE A 150 2.70 -12.24 -3.04
CA ILE A 150 3.22 -10.98 -3.60
C ILE A 150 2.25 -9.83 -3.32
N GLU A 151 0.94 -10.08 -3.38
CA GLU A 151 -0.09 -9.06 -3.17
C GLU A 151 -0.10 -8.57 -1.72
N LEU A 152 0.01 -9.49 -0.75
CA LEU A 152 0.11 -9.12 0.68
C LEU A 152 1.40 -8.36 0.97
N ALA A 153 2.52 -8.80 0.41
CA ALA A 153 3.79 -8.09 0.52
C ALA A 153 3.70 -6.68 -0.11
N SER A 154 3.03 -6.54 -1.26
CA SER A 154 2.84 -5.26 -1.95
C SER A 154 2.04 -4.27 -1.12
N GLU A 155 0.91 -4.70 -0.55
CA GLU A 155 0.10 -3.88 0.37
C GLU A 155 0.94 -3.44 1.58
N ARG A 156 1.65 -4.39 2.18
CA ARG A 156 2.56 -4.14 3.30
C ARG A 156 3.63 -3.11 2.94
N TYR A 157 4.28 -3.20 1.78
CA TYR A 157 5.31 -2.23 1.40
C TYR A 157 4.77 -0.80 1.27
N VAL A 158 3.60 -0.65 0.67
CA VAL A 158 2.94 0.64 0.46
C VAL A 158 2.50 1.24 1.80
N GLU A 159 1.84 0.44 2.63
CA GLU A 159 1.39 0.83 3.96
C GLU A 159 2.57 1.24 4.84
N ASN A 160 3.65 0.48 4.85
CA ASN A 160 4.80 0.78 5.70
C ASN A 160 5.63 1.97 5.22
N MET A 161 5.71 2.22 3.91
CA MET A 161 6.27 3.47 3.41
C MET A 161 5.45 4.67 3.91
N HIS A 162 4.12 4.56 3.83
CA HIS A 162 3.22 5.60 4.31
C HIS A 162 3.31 5.79 5.83
N ARG A 163 3.23 4.71 6.61
CA ARG A 163 3.34 4.72 8.07
C ARG A 163 4.66 5.34 8.52
N ASN A 164 5.78 4.94 7.94
CA ASN A 164 7.08 5.51 8.31
C ASN A 164 7.17 7.01 7.99
N SER A 165 6.57 7.47 6.88
CA SER A 165 6.53 8.91 6.58
C SER A 165 5.75 9.71 7.63
N LEU A 166 4.67 9.14 8.16
CA LEU A 166 3.84 9.72 9.21
C LEU A 166 4.49 9.66 10.60
N CYS A 167 5.18 8.57 10.94
CA CYS A 167 5.85 8.42 12.22
C CYS A 167 7.06 9.34 12.37
N TYR A 168 7.72 9.69 11.26
CA TYR A 168 8.92 10.53 11.25
C TYR A 168 8.72 11.79 10.40
N PRO A 169 7.73 12.65 10.68
CA PRO A 169 7.33 13.73 9.80
C PRO A 169 8.40 14.83 9.67
N ARG A 170 9.31 14.92 10.64
CA ARG A 170 10.42 15.89 10.67
C ARG A 170 11.70 15.38 10.00
N ASN A 171 11.73 14.13 9.56
CA ASN A 171 12.90 13.50 8.95
C ASN A 171 12.64 13.19 7.47
N ASN A 172 13.66 13.44 6.65
CA ASN A 172 13.72 12.81 5.33
C ASN A 172 14.14 11.35 5.52
N LEU A 173 13.55 10.44 4.77
CA LEU A 173 13.68 9.00 5.01
C LEU A 173 14.45 8.32 3.88
N LEU A 174 15.23 7.30 4.23
CA LEU A 174 15.80 6.34 3.29
C LEU A 174 15.41 4.93 3.73
N LEU A 175 14.46 4.34 3.03
CA LEU A 175 14.01 2.97 3.25
C LEU A 175 14.90 2.01 2.46
N VAL A 176 15.73 1.22 3.14
CA VAL A 176 16.60 0.22 2.51
C VAL A 176 15.92 -1.15 2.58
N THR A 177 15.42 -1.60 1.43
CA THR A 177 14.52 -2.74 1.26
C THR A 177 14.89 -3.56 0.00
N HIS A 178 13.91 -4.18 -0.65
CA HIS A 178 14.05 -5.13 -1.75
C HIS A 178 13.39 -4.60 -3.04
N GLY A 179 13.60 -5.28 -4.17
CA GLY A 179 13.12 -4.83 -5.47
C GLY A 179 11.59 -4.76 -5.57
N ASP A 180 10.91 -5.77 -5.03
CA ASP A 180 9.43 -5.84 -5.06
C ASP A 180 8.77 -4.68 -4.32
N ALA A 181 9.43 -4.11 -3.30
CA ALA A 181 8.93 -2.94 -2.59
C ALA A 181 8.88 -1.69 -3.48
N ILE A 182 9.91 -1.49 -4.31
CA ILE A 182 9.94 -0.37 -5.27
C ILE A 182 8.82 -0.55 -6.28
N SER A 183 8.68 -1.74 -6.86
CA SER A 183 7.61 -2.04 -7.82
C SER A 183 6.23 -1.80 -7.22
N ALA A 184 5.96 -2.34 -6.03
CA ALA A 184 4.69 -2.16 -5.34
C ALA A 184 4.36 -0.68 -5.10
N ILE A 185 5.33 0.11 -4.63
CA ILE A 185 5.13 1.53 -4.34
C ILE A 185 4.92 2.34 -5.63
N VAL A 186 5.70 2.10 -6.69
CA VAL A 186 5.51 2.79 -7.97
C VAL A 186 4.15 2.47 -8.56
N THR A 187 3.76 1.19 -8.62
CA THR A 187 2.46 0.77 -9.17
C THR A 187 1.29 1.31 -8.35
N ALA A 188 1.43 1.40 -7.03
CA ALA A 188 0.39 1.96 -6.18
C ALA A 188 0.22 3.48 -6.36
N LEU A 189 1.32 4.22 -6.56
CA LEU A 189 1.31 5.66 -6.78
C LEU A 189 0.96 6.05 -8.23
N TYR A 190 1.37 5.22 -9.18
CA TYR A 190 1.25 5.44 -10.62
C TYR A 190 0.72 4.15 -11.29
N PRO A 191 -0.60 3.89 -11.23
CA PRO A 191 -1.19 2.65 -11.75
C PRO A 191 -0.93 2.39 -13.24
N MET A 192 -0.66 3.44 -14.03
CA MET A 192 -0.30 3.34 -15.45
C MET A 192 1.17 2.95 -15.68
N ARG A 193 1.98 2.80 -14.61
CA ARG A 193 3.39 2.41 -14.68
C ARG A 193 3.55 0.98 -14.22
N VAL A 194 3.91 0.12 -15.17
CA VAL A 194 4.25 -1.28 -14.91
C VAL A 194 5.75 -1.40 -14.79
N VAL A 195 6.26 -1.55 -13.55
CA VAL A 195 7.69 -1.75 -13.28
C VAL A 195 8.08 -3.17 -13.69
N TYR A 196 8.97 -3.29 -14.67
CA TYR A 196 9.46 -4.58 -15.14
C TYR A 196 10.88 -4.90 -14.69
N GLU A 197 11.66 -3.88 -14.28
CA GLU A 197 13.03 -4.08 -13.81
C GLU A 197 13.39 -3.13 -12.67
N THR A 198 14.02 -3.69 -11.64
CA THR A 198 14.67 -2.96 -10.55
C THR A 198 16.08 -3.52 -10.38
N GLU A 199 17.12 -2.76 -10.71
CA GLU A 199 18.52 -3.19 -10.58
C GLU A 199 18.96 -3.20 -9.10
N TYR A 200 20.07 -3.88 -8.77
CA TYR A 200 20.68 -3.71 -7.45
C TYR A 200 21.05 -2.25 -7.20
N LEU A 201 20.89 -1.77 -5.97
CA LEU A 201 21.08 -0.36 -5.60
C LEU A 201 20.15 0.62 -6.33
N SER A 202 19.11 0.13 -7.02
CA SER A 202 18.09 1.00 -7.59
C SER A 202 17.30 1.71 -6.49
N PHE A 203 16.83 2.90 -6.80
CA PHE A 203 16.03 3.68 -5.87
C PHE A 203 15.04 4.60 -6.59
N ILE A 204 13.97 4.94 -5.87
CA ILE A 204 13.04 6.02 -6.22
C ILE A 204 13.12 7.11 -5.16
N VAL A 205 12.88 8.35 -5.58
CA VAL A 205 12.82 9.51 -4.70
C VAL A 205 11.43 10.11 -4.79
N LEU A 206 10.73 10.09 -3.66
CA LEU A 206 9.39 10.62 -3.49
C LEU A 206 9.45 11.91 -2.67
N ARG A 207 8.63 12.89 -3.05
CA ARG A 207 8.33 14.07 -2.24
C ARG A 207 6.92 13.94 -1.71
N ARG A 208 6.74 14.09 -0.41
CA ARG A 208 5.42 14.15 0.23
C ARG A 208 4.92 15.59 0.21
N ALA A 209 3.69 15.79 -0.25
CA ALA A 209 3.02 17.08 -0.31
C ALA A 209 2.50 17.51 1.08
N PRO A 210 2.40 18.84 1.33
CA PRO A 210 1.74 19.37 2.53
C PRO A 210 0.30 18.89 2.61
N THR A 211 -0.10 18.34 3.76
CA THR A 211 -1.50 17.98 4.01
C THR A 211 -2.26 19.23 4.44
N ASN A 212 -2.97 19.90 3.52
CA ASN A 212 -3.87 21.03 3.83
C ASN A 212 -5.21 20.56 4.44
N GLY A 213 -5.14 19.69 5.46
CA GLY A 213 -6.31 19.10 6.11
C GLY A 213 -7.00 18.03 5.27
N CYS A 214 -7.47 16.99 5.95
CA CYS A 214 -8.40 15.95 5.48
C CYS A 214 -7.91 14.88 4.48
N ASP A 215 -6.77 15.02 3.80
CA ASP A 215 -6.41 14.09 2.72
C ASP A 215 -5.07 13.35 2.92
N GLY A 216 -5.05 12.42 3.88
CA GLY A 216 -3.89 11.58 4.24
C GLY A 216 -3.56 10.43 3.28
N GLY A 217 -3.97 10.45 2.01
CA GLY A 217 -3.81 9.30 1.10
C GLY A 217 -2.60 9.36 0.16
N MET A 218 -2.47 8.35 -0.72
CA MET A 218 -1.29 8.15 -1.59
C MET A 218 -1.01 9.27 -2.62
N GLY A 219 -2.00 10.08 -2.98
CA GLY A 219 -1.81 11.24 -3.87
C GLY A 219 -1.03 12.40 -3.22
N LEU A 220 -0.53 12.21 -2.00
CA LEU A 220 0.45 13.08 -1.37
C LEU A 220 1.87 12.85 -1.90
N TYR A 221 2.17 11.73 -2.56
CA TYR A 221 3.55 11.43 -2.97
C TYR A 221 3.78 11.73 -4.44
N GLN A 222 4.79 12.53 -4.72
CA GLN A 222 5.26 12.83 -6.06
C GLN A 222 6.62 12.18 -6.28
N LEU A 223 6.74 11.30 -7.28
CA LEU A 223 8.01 10.80 -7.77
C LEU A 223 8.79 11.94 -8.43
N ILE A 224 9.91 12.31 -7.83
CA ILE A 224 10.78 13.40 -8.31
C ILE A 224 12.05 12.90 -8.99
N SER A 225 12.49 11.68 -8.71
CA SER A 225 13.65 11.07 -9.37
C SER A 225 13.67 9.56 -9.18
N SER A 226 14.48 8.86 -9.97
CA SER A 226 14.76 7.43 -9.83
C SER A 226 16.13 7.07 -10.43
N SER A 227 16.68 5.93 -10.05
CA SER A 227 17.89 5.36 -10.65
C SER A 227 17.79 3.84 -10.68
N GLY A 228 18.10 3.20 -11.80
CA GLY A 228 18.10 1.74 -11.94
C GLY A 228 16.71 1.09 -11.86
N VAL A 229 15.63 1.85 -12.09
CA VAL A 229 14.25 1.35 -12.12
C VAL A 229 13.70 1.62 -13.52
N GLN A 230 13.09 0.62 -14.14
CA GLN A 230 12.49 0.73 -15.47
C GLN A 230 11.02 0.32 -15.45
N TRP A 231 10.18 1.08 -16.16
CA TRP A 231 8.75 0.82 -16.26
C TRP A 231 8.22 1.11 -17.66
N LEU A 232 7.14 0.43 -18.02
CA LEU A 232 6.32 0.76 -19.18
C LEU A 232 5.20 1.69 -18.74
N GLU A 233 4.94 2.74 -19.52
CA GLU A 233 3.72 3.52 -19.39
C GLU A 233 2.68 2.92 -20.33
N GLU A 234 1.62 2.35 -19.78
CA GLU A 234 0.49 1.91 -20.59
C GLU A 234 -0.19 3.17 -21.14
N ALA A 235 -0.04 3.42 -22.45
CA ALA A 235 -0.79 4.49 -23.10
C ALA A 235 -2.29 4.20 -22.95
N PRO A 236 -3.14 5.21 -22.69
CA PRO A 236 -4.58 5.01 -22.75
C PRO A 236 -4.92 4.46 -24.13
N THR A 237 -5.55 3.28 -24.21
CA THR A 237 -6.07 2.74 -25.47
C THR A 237 -6.98 3.78 -26.12
N ASN A 238 -6.48 4.37 -27.21
CA ASN A 238 -7.08 5.40 -28.04
C ASN A 238 -8.61 5.57 -27.90
N SER A 239 -9.04 6.56 -27.11
CA SER A 239 -10.33 7.23 -27.33
C SER A 239 -10.08 8.49 -28.16
N LEU A 240 -10.12 8.35 -29.49
CA LEU A 240 -10.57 9.32 -30.50
C LEU A 240 -10.35 10.86 -30.31
N MET A 241 -9.36 11.34 -29.55
CA MET A 241 -9.21 12.78 -29.30
C MET A 241 -7.78 13.34 -29.39
N ASP A 242 -6.76 12.54 -29.67
CA ASP A 242 -5.37 13.03 -29.79
C ASP A 242 -4.86 13.04 -31.24
N MET A 243 -5.68 13.53 -32.17
CA MET A 243 -5.21 13.98 -33.50
C MET A 243 -4.88 15.49 -33.52
N TYR A 244 -4.76 16.15 -32.37
CA TYR A 244 -4.34 17.56 -32.28
C TYR A 244 -3.59 17.87 -30.98
N THR A 245 -2.38 17.35 -30.80
CA THR A 245 -1.32 18.11 -30.12
C THR A 245 0.05 17.60 -30.55
N LEU A 246 0.56 18.21 -31.62
CA LEU A 246 1.93 18.07 -32.09
C LEU A 246 2.84 18.95 -31.22
N GLU A 247 3.95 18.33 -30.76
CA GLU A 247 5.24 18.90 -30.36
C GLU A 247 5.24 19.68 -29.02
N ILE A 248 6.06 19.34 -28.03
CA ILE A 248 7.53 19.35 -28.06
C ILE A 248 8.09 18.18 -27.21
N GLY A 249 8.87 17.30 -27.84
CA GLY A 249 9.71 16.32 -27.15
C GLY A 249 11.07 16.91 -26.76
N ASN A 250 11.71 16.39 -25.71
CA ASN A 250 12.68 15.32 -25.93
C ASN A 250 13.23 14.70 -24.64
N ALA A 251 13.33 13.38 -24.70
CA ALA A 251 14.10 12.51 -23.84
C ALA A 251 15.59 12.46 -24.27
N SER A 252 16.39 11.92 -23.36
CA SER A 252 17.82 11.64 -23.40
C SER A 252 18.33 10.78 -24.57
N SER A 253 19.53 11.10 -25.09
CA SER A 253 20.50 10.14 -25.63
C SER A 253 21.93 10.68 -25.61
N SER A 254 22.89 9.76 -25.66
CA SER A 254 24.31 9.87 -25.29
C SER A 254 25.26 10.02 -26.49
N SER A 255 26.51 10.42 -26.20
CA SER A 255 27.79 10.15 -26.89
C SER A 255 28.48 11.24 -27.74
N THR A 256 29.67 11.63 -27.23
CA THR A 256 30.95 11.99 -27.88
C THR A 256 31.04 13.07 -28.96
N LEU A 257 31.65 14.21 -28.61
CA LEU A 257 32.89 14.77 -29.18
C LEU A 257 33.22 16.12 -28.51
N ALA A 258 34.43 16.24 -27.94
CA ALA A 258 35.11 17.50 -27.61
C ALA A 258 36.00 17.91 -28.82
N PRO A 259 36.56 19.14 -28.98
CA PRO A 259 36.98 20.07 -27.92
C PRO A 259 36.84 21.60 -28.18
N ASN A 260 37.32 22.38 -27.20
CA ASN A 260 37.68 23.83 -27.23
C ASN A 260 36.52 24.83 -27.06
N ALA A 261 36.60 25.92 -26.30
CA ALA A 261 37.67 26.56 -25.53
C ALA A 261 37.05 27.49 -24.46
N THR A 262 37.90 27.94 -23.54
CA THR A 262 37.80 29.19 -22.75
C THR A 262 36.88 29.25 -21.52
N GLN A 263 37.51 28.98 -20.37
CA GLN A 263 37.36 29.71 -19.10
C GLN A 263 38.14 31.05 -19.16
N PRO A 264 38.16 31.94 -18.12
CA PRO A 264 37.24 32.26 -17.00
C PRO A 264 37.06 33.84 -16.99
N PRO A 265 36.84 34.65 -15.90
CA PRO A 265 36.97 34.34 -14.46
C PRO A 265 36.13 35.13 -13.41
N ASN A 266 36.36 34.74 -12.15
CA ASN A 266 36.40 35.57 -10.93
C ASN A 266 35.04 35.96 -10.27
N LEU A 267 34.86 36.08 -8.95
CA LEU A 267 35.77 36.23 -7.80
C LEU A 267 34.97 36.05 -6.47
N VAL A 268 35.67 35.69 -5.37
CA VAL A 268 35.41 36.01 -3.94
C VAL A 268 34.24 35.28 -3.23
N SER A 269 34.41 34.47 -2.18
CA SER A 269 35.16 34.54 -0.89
C SER A 269 34.33 35.05 0.31
N CYS A 270 34.68 34.51 1.50
CA CYS A 270 34.28 34.76 2.91
C CYS A 270 33.35 33.66 3.47
N ARG A 271 33.74 32.69 4.34
CA ARG A 271 34.67 32.55 5.49
C ARG A 271 34.18 33.21 6.80
N TYR A 272 34.29 32.43 7.90
CA TYR A 272 34.06 32.67 9.36
C TYR A 272 32.66 32.30 9.90
N GLY A 273 32.48 31.62 11.04
CA GLY A 273 33.32 31.03 12.11
C GLY A 273 32.34 30.38 13.12
N ASP A 274 32.54 29.14 13.55
CA ASP A 274 33.06 28.67 14.86
C ASP A 274 32.16 28.90 16.11
N ARG A 275 32.04 27.82 16.91
CA ARG A 275 31.51 27.67 18.30
C ARG A 275 29.99 27.81 18.51
N ASP A 276 29.32 27.10 19.43
CA ASP A 276 29.73 26.17 20.49
C ASP A 276 28.56 25.26 20.90
N SER A 277 28.94 24.17 21.54
CA SER A 277 28.19 23.14 22.28
C SER A 277 26.90 23.55 23.01
N SER A 278 25.87 22.70 22.97
CA SER A 278 25.17 22.25 24.19
C SER A 278 24.23 21.06 23.94
N VAL A 279 24.45 20.06 24.78
CA VAL A 279 23.65 18.85 25.00
C VAL A 279 22.32 19.23 25.64
N ILE A 280 21.20 18.80 25.08
CA ILE A 280 19.94 18.67 25.83
C ILE A 280 19.27 17.37 25.40
N ALA A 281 19.26 16.41 26.33
CA ALA A 281 18.39 15.24 26.33
C ALA A 281 16.94 15.70 26.55
N ILE A 282 16.01 15.18 25.76
CA ILE A 282 14.58 15.23 26.06
C ILE A 282 14.05 13.82 25.83
N ASP A 283 13.87 13.11 26.94
CA ASP A 283 12.83 12.10 27.10
C ASP A 283 11.49 12.74 26.75
N ASP A 284 10.68 12.07 25.93
CA ASP A 284 9.24 12.21 26.07
C ASP A 284 8.57 10.90 25.65
N ASP A 285 7.87 10.35 26.64
CA ASP A 285 7.02 9.18 26.60
C ASP A 285 5.98 9.28 25.47
N CYS A 286 5.94 8.27 24.60
CA CYS A 286 4.75 7.98 23.80
C CYS A 286 4.08 6.77 24.42
N ASP A 287 2.99 7.03 25.15
CA ASP A 287 2.01 6.06 25.61
C ASP A 287 1.65 5.07 24.49
N VAL A 288 2.15 3.85 24.63
CA VAL A 288 1.79 2.71 23.78
C VAL A 288 0.42 2.23 24.22
N ALA A 289 -0.61 2.64 23.48
CA ALA A 289 -1.89 1.94 23.47
C ALA A 289 -1.67 0.55 22.86
N SER A 290 -1.40 -0.41 23.77
CA SER A 290 -1.34 -1.83 23.52
C SER A 290 -2.76 -2.40 23.38
N GLU A 291 -3.23 -2.67 22.17
CA GLU A 291 -4.17 -3.75 21.82
C GLU A 291 -3.96 -4.04 20.31
N GLY A 292 -3.82 -5.24 19.77
CA GLY A 292 -4.13 -6.57 20.26
C GLY A 292 -4.82 -7.33 19.13
N GLY A 293 -4.09 -8.22 18.45
CA GLY A 293 -4.68 -9.37 17.74
C GLY A 293 -5.35 -9.10 16.38
N ASN A 294 -5.29 -10.12 15.55
CA ASN A 294 -5.98 -10.23 14.27
C ASN A 294 -7.49 -10.40 14.53
N ALA A 295 -8.16 -9.37 15.05
CA ALA A 295 -9.57 -9.40 15.37
C ALA A 295 -10.35 -8.71 14.25
N PHE A 296 -11.22 -9.46 13.56
CA PHE A 296 -12.35 -8.86 12.89
C PHE A 296 -12.99 -7.85 13.85
N SER A 297 -13.10 -6.58 13.44
CA SER A 297 -13.79 -5.58 14.26
C SER A 297 -15.15 -6.14 14.68
N GLY A 298 -15.45 -6.18 15.98
CA GLY A 298 -16.63 -6.87 16.53
C GLY A 298 -17.95 -6.42 15.88
N THR A 299 -17.98 -5.20 15.36
CA THR A 299 -19.06 -4.63 14.55
C THR A 299 -19.23 -5.32 13.18
N SER A 300 -18.15 -5.70 12.51
CA SER A 300 -18.19 -6.45 11.25
C SER A 300 -18.76 -7.86 11.45
N LEU A 301 -18.37 -8.52 12.55
CA LEU A 301 -18.94 -9.82 12.95
C LEU A 301 -20.43 -9.70 13.31
N LEU A 302 -20.83 -8.62 13.99
CA LEU A 302 -22.23 -8.35 14.30
C LEU A 302 -23.08 -8.23 13.04
N PHE A 303 -22.62 -7.50 12.01
CA PHE A 303 -23.37 -7.41 10.75
C PHE A 303 -23.48 -8.75 10.02
N ARG A 304 -22.44 -9.60 10.07
CA ARG A 304 -22.51 -10.96 9.50
C ARG A 304 -23.52 -11.82 10.25
N PHE A 305 -23.55 -11.74 11.58
CA PHE A 305 -24.54 -12.43 12.39
C PHE A 305 -25.96 -11.97 12.05
N MET A 306 -26.20 -10.65 11.98
CA MET A 306 -27.50 -10.10 11.57
C MET A 306 -27.92 -10.55 10.17
N LEU A 307 -26.97 -10.59 9.22
CA LEU A 307 -27.19 -11.10 7.88
C LEU A 307 -27.61 -12.58 7.93
N ILE A 308 -26.85 -13.45 8.59
CA ILE A 308 -27.18 -14.89 8.68
C ILE A 308 -28.54 -15.09 9.35
N MET A 309 -28.78 -14.43 10.48
CA MET A 309 -30.04 -14.52 11.21
C MET A 309 -31.23 -14.06 10.37
N SER A 310 -31.06 -13.00 9.56
CA SER A 310 -32.11 -12.56 8.65
C SER A 310 -32.48 -13.61 7.60
N GLN A 311 -31.52 -14.44 7.17
CA GLN A 311 -31.76 -15.47 6.16
C GLN A 311 -32.38 -16.76 6.72
N LEU A 312 -32.31 -16.98 8.04
CA LEU A 312 -33.07 -18.06 8.69
C LEU A 312 -34.59 -17.88 8.55
N LEU A 313 -35.06 -16.64 8.33
CA LEU A 313 -36.47 -16.36 8.05
C LEU A 313 -36.96 -17.03 6.75
N THR A 314 -36.06 -17.46 5.86
CA THR A 314 -36.45 -18.20 4.66
C THR A 314 -37.05 -19.56 4.98
N LEU A 315 -36.63 -20.23 6.06
CA LEU A 315 -37.10 -21.59 6.42
C LEU A 315 -38.63 -21.68 6.60
N PRO A 316 -39.28 -20.80 7.39
CA PRO A 316 -40.74 -20.81 7.52
C PRO A 316 -41.49 -20.09 6.37
N LEU A 317 -40.81 -19.26 5.57
CA LEU A 317 -41.45 -18.43 4.55
C LEU A 317 -41.44 -19.07 3.15
N TRP A 318 -40.57 -20.05 2.91
CA TRP A 318 -40.49 -20.74 1.64
C TRP A 318 -41.48 -21.90 1.55
N SER A 319 -42.15 -22.02 0.41
CA SER A 319 -43.07 -23.11 0.11
C SER A 319 -42.37 -24.48 0.07
N ASP A 320 -41.10 -24.53 -0.38
CA ASP A 320 -40.31 -25.74 -0.49
C ASP A 320 -39.18 -25.76 0.53
N GLU A 321 -39.30 -26.67 1.50
CA GLU A 321 -38.40 -26.78 2.65
C GLU A 321 -36.97 -27.13 2.22
N VAL A 322 -36.83 -27.95 1.17
CA VAL A 322 -35.52 -28.37 0.65
C VAL A 322 -34.78 -27.20 0.00
N SER A 323 -35.45 -26.41 -0.83
CA SER A 323 -34.90 -25.18 -1.44
C SER A 323 -34.46 -24.18 -0.37
N ALA A 324 -35.26 -24.02 0.69
CA ALA A 324 -34.96 -23.09 1.78
C ALA A 324 -33.73 -23.49 2.59
N VAL A 325 -33.62 -24.77 2.95
CA VAL A 325 -32.47 -25.32 3.66
C VAL A 325 -31.20 -25.20 2.80
N MET A 326 -31.30 -25.49 1.51
CA MET A 326 -30.18 -25.37 0.57
C MET A 326 -29.71 -23.94 0.43
N TYR A 327 -30.62 -22.99 0.21
CA TYR A 327 -30.28 -21.56 0.11
C TYR A 327 -29.62 -21.05 1.40
N THR A 328 -30.24 -21.32 2.54
CA THR A 328 -29.74 -20.90 3.86
C THR A 328 -28.37 -21.51 4.14
N GLY A 329 -28.19 -22.80 3.82
CA GLY A 329 -26.92 -23.51 3.95
C GLY A 329 -25.81 -22.91 3.09
N VAL A 330 -26.12 -22.54 1.84
CA VAL A 330 -25.15 -21.86 0.96
C VAL A 330 -24.81 -20.47 1.48
N VAL A 331 -25.78 -19.68 1.96
CA VAL A 331 -25.51 -18.37 2.58
C VAL A 331 -24.57 -18.52 3.77
N ILE A 332 -24.86 -19.45 4.69
CA ILE A 332 -24.02 -19.72 5.86
C ILE A 332 -22.62 -20.15 5.42
N ALA A 333 -22.52 -21.09 4.47
CA ALA A 333 -21.23 -21.56 3.97
C ALA A 333 -20.41 -20.44 3.33
N VAL A 334 -21.03 -19.59 2.51
CA VAL A 334 -20.38 -18.41 1.92
C VAL A 334 -19.88 -17.47 3.01
N GLU A 335 -20.68 -17.15 4.02
CA GLU A 335 -20.25 -16.28 5.13
C GLU A 335 -19.15 -16.91 6.01
N LEU A 336 -19.19 -18.22 6.26
CA LEU A 336 -18.16 -18.92 7.03
C LEU A 336 -16.83 -18.98 6.28
N VAL A 337 -16.86 -19.29 4.98
CA VAL A 337 -15.68 -19.21 4.08
C VAL A 337 -15.08 -17.80 4.13
N SER A 338 -15.94 -16.79 4.20
CA SER A 338 -15.59 -15.37 4.24
C SER A 338 -15.02 -14.89 5.59
N VAL A 339 -15.13 -15.69 6.65
CA VAL A 339 -14.66 -15.37 8.02
C VAL A 339 -13.45 -16.22 8.42
N GLY A 340 -13.36 -17.48 7.99
CA GLY A 340 -12.63 -18.47 8.78
C GLY A 340 -11.91 -19.61 8.07
N LEU A 341 -11.75 -19.62 6.75
CA LEU A 341 -10.88 -20.64 6.15
C LEU A 341 -9.49 -20.06 5.87
N PRO A 342 -8.43 -20.48 6.59
CA PRO A 342 -7.08 -20.29 6.09
C PRO A 342 -7.03 -20.85 4.67
N LEU A 343 -6.44 -20.10 3.74
CA LEU A 343 -6.38 -20.45 2.30
C LEU A 343 -5.86 -21.88 2.02
N SER A 344 -5.23 -22.54 3.00
CA SER A 344 -4.78 -23.93 2.95
C SER A 344 -5.89 -24.96 2.73
N VAL A 345 -7.14 -24.71 3.14
CA VAL A 345 -8.25 -25.69 3.01
C VAL A 345 -8.99 -25.56 1.67
N LEU A 346 -9.08 -24.36 1.10
CA LEU A 346 -9.73 -24.12 -0.20
C LEU A 346 -8.86 -24.51 -1.41
N HIS A 347 -7.57 -24.76 -1.20
CA HIS A 347 -6.66 -25.20 -2.27
C HIS A 347 -6.97 -26.64 -2.76
N CYS A 348 -7.80 -27.40 -2.03
CA CYS A 348 -8.19 -28.76 -2.40
C CYS A 348 -9.29 -28.82 -3.49
N VAL A 349 -10.04 -27.73 -3.73
CA VAL A 349 -11.27 -27.77 -4.57
C VAL A 349 -11.24 -26.83 -5.78
N GLN A 350 -10.14 -26.10 -6.05
CA GLN A 350 -10.03 -25.19 -7.22
C GLN A 350 -11.16 -24.14 -7.35
N LEU A 351 -12.00 -23.95 -6.32
CA LEU A 351 -13.13 -23.01 -6.31
C LEU A 351 -12.73 -21.60 -5.81
N GLY A 352 -11.46 -21.37 -5.50
CA GLY A 352 -10.96 -20.17 -4.81
C GLY A 352 -10.91 -18.89 -5.66
N VAL A 353 -11.06 -18.99 -6.99
CA VAL A 353 -10.81 -17.86 -7.90
C VAL A 353 -12.02 -16.93 -8.05
N THR A 354 -13.25 -17.39 -7.82
CA THR A 354 -14.46 -16.58 -8.05
C THR A 354 -15.03 -15.96 -6.77
N LEU A 355 -15.07 -16.70 -5.65
CA LEU A 355 -15.69 -16.20 -4.41
C LEU A 355 -14.80 -15.20 -3.65
N SER A 356 -13.50 -15.49 -3.56
CA SER A 356 -12.52 -14.60 -2.91
C SER A 356 -12.29 -13.30 -3.68
N SER A 357 -12.63 -13.29 -4.98
CA SER A 357 -12.54 -12.11 -5.84
C SER A 357 -13.71 -11.14 -5.62
N VAL A 358 -14.92 -11.64 -5.33
CA VAL A 358 -16.11 -10.81 -5.00
C VAL A 358 -16.01 -10.23 -3.58
N GLU A 359 -15.38 -10.95 -2.65
CA GLU A 359 -15.08 -10.41 -1.32
C GLU A 359 -13.90 -9.43 -1.32
N ARG A 360 -12.89 -9.64 -2.17
CA ARG A 360 -11.75 -8.72 -2.34
C ARG A 360 -12.09 -7.40 -3.03
N ILE A 361 -13.33 -7.18 -3.49
CA ILE A 361 -13.76 -5.86 -3.96
C ILE A 361 -13.68 -4.79 -2.84
N HIS A 362 -13.61 -5.21 -1.56
CA HIS A 362 -13.24 -4.33 -0.43
C HIS A 362 -11.84 -3.68 -0.56
N LYS A 363 -10.95 -4.22 -1.40
CA LYS A 363 -9.60 -3.69 -1.64
C LYS A 363 -9.56 -2.55 -2.66
N LEU A 364 -10.68 -2.22 -3.31
CA LEU A 364 -10.79 -0.95 -4.04
C LEU A 364 -10.72 0.18 -3.02
N THR A 365 -9.52 0.76 -2.91
CA THR A 365 -9.16 1.72 -1.87
C THR A 365 -10.06 2.95 -1.95
N ARG A 366 -10.18 3.70 -0.84
CA ARG A 366 -10.91 4.98 -0.68
C ARG A 366 -10.84 5.97 -1.86
N ARG A 367 -9.83 5.84 -2.74
CA ARG A 367 -9.54 6.71 -3.88
C ARG A 367 -9.73 6.09 -5.28
N GLN A 368 -9.99 4.78 -5.41
CA GLN A 368 -10.26 4.13 -6.70
C GLN A 368 -11.73 4.24 -7.13
N ILE A 369 -12.60 4.74 -6.24
CA ILE A 369 -14.05 4.89 -6.46
C ILE A 369 -14.37 6.36 -6.77
N THR A 370 -13.66 6.96 -7.72
CA THR A 370 -14.11 8.20 -8.37
C THR A 370 -14.57 7.84 -9.77
N LEU A 371 -15.87 7.60 -9.94
CA LEU A 371 -16.46 7.58 -11.27
C LEU A 371 -16.38 9.01 -11.81
N PHE A 372 -15.47 9.26 -12.75
CA PHE A 372 -15.39 10.54 -13.46
C PHE A 372 -16.73 10.80 -14.16
N GLY A 373 -17.41 11.89 -13.78
CA GLY A 373 -18.62 12.37 -14.46
C GLY A 373 -19.91 12.45 -13.64
N CYS A 374 -19.96 12.00 -12.38
CA CYS A 374 -21.15 12.14 -11.54
C CYS A 374 -20.97 13.20 -10.44
N SER A 375 -21.90 14.17 -10.34
CA SER A 375 -21.99 15.22 -9.30
C SER A 375 -22.35 14.69 -7.89
N VAL A 376 -22.03 13.42 -7.62
CA VAL A 376 -22.49 12.70 -6.44
C VAL A 376 -21.33 12.59 -5.44
N GLY A 377 -21.57 12.98 -4.18
CA GLY A 377 -20.53 13.00 -3.15
C GLY A 377 -19.86 11.62 -2.91
N PRO A 378 -18.60 11.59 -2.47
CA PRO A 378 -17.78 10.38 -2.36
C PRO A 378 -18.30 9.35 -1.35
N ARG A 379 -19.14 9.75 -0.39
CA ARG A 379 -19.86 8.82 0.50
C ARG A 379 -20.96 8.06 -0.23
N LEU A 380 -21.73 8.75 -1.07
CA LEU A 380 -22.83 8.12 -1.80
C LEU A 380 -22.28 7.18 -2.89
N GLN A 381 -21.18 7.54 -3.57
CA GLN A 381 -20.50 6.65 -4.50
C GLN A 381 -20.05 5.32 -3.85
N ARG A 382 -19.47 5.39 -2.64
CA ARG A 382 -19.04 4.19 -1.89
C ARG A 382 -20.23 3.35 -1.41
N CYS A 383 -21.31 3.99 -0.99
CA CYS A 383 -22.56 3.30 -0.66
C CYS A 383 -23.12 2.57 -1.90
N THR A 384 -23.18 3.25 -3.05
CA THR A 384 -23.63 2.67 -4.32
C THR A 384 -22.77 1.49 -4.76
N LEU A 385 -21.43 1.61 -4.68
CA LEU A 385 -20.55 0.48 -5.01
C LEU A 385 -20.78 -0.69 -4.05
N SER A 386 -20.88 -0.42 -2.75
CA SER A 386 -21.17 -1.44 -1.74
C SER A 386 -22.47 -2.18 -2.06
N LEU A 387 -23.52 -1.44 -2.46
CA LEU A 387 -24.79 -2.00 -2.89
C LEU A 387 -24.64 -2.86 -4.14
N CYS A 388 -23.96 -2.39 -5.18
CA CYS A 388 -23.70 -3.15 -6.41
C CYS A 388 -23.00 -4.49 -6.11
N VAL A 389 -22.01 -4.48 -5.23
CA VAL A 389 -21.27 -5.68 -4.86
C VAL A 389 -22.14 -6.64 -4.05
N SER A 390 -22.96 -6.14 -3.12
CA SER A 390 -23.93 -6.95 -2.38
C SER A 390 -24.95 -7.63 -3.32
N LEU A 391 -25.41 -6.91 -4.35
CA LEU A 391 -26.29 -7.47 -5.38
C LEU A 391 -25.60 -8.55 -6.20
N VAL A 392 -24.35 -8.34 -6.62
CA VAL A 392 -23.55 -9.38 -7.30
C VAL A 392 -23.40 -10.60 -6.40
N LYS A 393 -23.10 -10.43 -5.11
CA LYS A 393 -22.99 -11.53 -4.15
C LYS A 393 -24.30 -12.31 -4.02
N ALA A 394 -25.44 -11.63 -3.98
CA ALA A 394 -26.74 -12.29 -3.97
C ALA A 394 -26.95 -13.15 -5.22
N VAL A 395 -26.61 -12.64 -6.41
CA VAL A 395 -26.70 -13.40 -7.68
C VAL A 395 -25.76 -14.61 -7.66
N VAL A 396 -24.53 -14.46 -7.16
CA VAL A 396 -23.56 -15.56 -7.03
C VAL A 396 -24.10 -16.66 -6.11
N ILE A 397 -24.74 -16.30 -4.98
CA ILE A 397 -25.36 -17.27 -4.08
C ILE A 397 -26.44 -18.07 -4.81
N PHE A 398 -27.33 -17.42 -5.58
CA PHE A 398 -28.31 -18.14 -6.40
C PHE A 398 -27.66 -19.05 -7.44
N GLY A 399 -26.59 -18.60 -8.10
CA GLY A 399 -25.82 -19.42 -9.04
C GLY A 399 -25.18 -20.64 -8.37
N LEU A 400 -24.65 -20.50 -7.17
CA LEU A 400 -24.10 -21.60 -6.37
C LEU A 400 -25.20 -22.59 -5.99
N CYS A 401 -26.34 -22.11 -5.50
CA CYS A 401 -27.48 -22.95 -5.19
C CYS A 401 -27.95 -23.77 -6.41
N MET A 402 -28.01 -23.15 -7.59
CA MET A 402 -28.34 -23.85 -8.83
C MET A 402 -27.27 -24.88 -9.21
N THR A 403 -25.99 -24.57 -9.01
CA THR A 403 -24.88 -25.50 -9.29
C THR A 403 -24.94 -26.71 -8.35
N VAL A 404 -25.19 -26.50 -7.06
CA VAL A 404 -25.34 -27.59 -6.09
C VAL A 404 -26.58 -28.43 -6.43
N ALA A 405 -27.67 -27.81 -6.86
CA ALA A 405 -28.87 -28.53 -7.29
C ALA A 405 -28.63 -29.38 -8.55
N LEU A 406 -27.87 -28.85 -9.53
CA LEU A 406 -27.44 -29.59 -10.71
C LEU A 406 -26.59 -30.80 -10.32
N LEU A 407 -25.61 -30.63 -9.43
CA LEU A 407 -24.78 -31.74 -8.95
C LEU A 407 -25.59 -32.79 -8.19
N ALA A 408 -26.51 -32.38 -7.32
CA ALA A 408 -27.40 -33.29 -6.61
C ALA A 408 -28.31 -34.08 -7.58
N SER A 409 -28.73 -33.47 -8.68
CA SER A 409 -29.54 -34.13 -9.73
C SER A 409 -28.75 -35.11 -10.62
N LEU A 410 -27.42 -35.17 -10.51
CA LEU A 410 -26.66 -36.26 -11.11
C LEU A 410 -26.85 -37.56 -10.34
N PHE A 411 -27.24 -37.47 -9.07
CA PHE A 411 -27.48 -38.60 -8.16
C PHE A 411 -28.98 -38.85 -7.90
N HIS A 412 -29.86 -37.87 -8.20
CA HIS A 412 -31.32 -37.95 -8.05
C HIS A 412 -32.07 -37.54 -9.33
N LYS A 413 -33.35 -37.91 -9.49
CA LYS A 413 -34.13 -37.63 -10.73
C LYS A 413 -34.15 -36.13 -11.11
N LEU A 414 -34.12 -35.82 -12.41
CA LEU A 414 -34.17 -34.45 -13.01
C LEU A 414 -35.27 -33.53 -12.45
N LYS A 415 -36.32 -34.07 -11.81
CA LYS A 415 -37.39 -33.31 -11.16
C LYS A 415 -36.86 -32.31 -10.11
N PHE A 416 -35.73 -32.60 -9.47
CA PHE A 416 -35.15 -31.74 -8.43
C PHE A 416 -34.74 -30.35 -8.95
N ILE A 417 -34.15 -30.26 -10.14
CA ILE A 417 -33.72 -28.96 -10.72
C ILE A 417 -34.92 -28.08 -11.07
N VAL A 418 -35.98 -28.67 -11.62
CA VAL A 418 -37.18 -27.95 -12.06
C VAL A 418 -37.89 -27.34 -10.86
N VAL A 419 -38.08 -28.13 -9.79
CA VAL A 419 -38.68 -27.67 -8.54
C VAL A 419 -37.87 -26.54 -7.91
N MET A 420 -36.54 -26.64 -7.88
CA MET A 420 -35.66 -25.59 -7.34
C MET A 420 -35.76 -24.28 -8.12
N ARG A 421 -35.79 -24.34 -9.46
CA ARG A 421 -35.90 -23.14 -10.30
C ARG A 421 -37.24 -22.42 -10.11
N GLU A 422 -38.34 -23.18 -10.07
CA GLU A 422 -39.67 -22.63 -9.83
C GLU A 422 -39.77 -22.01 -8.42
N SER A 423 -39.23 -22.73 -7.43
CA SER A 423 -39.13 -22.29 -6.04
C SER A 423 -38.34 -20.99 -5.86
N TYR A 424 -37.21 -20.80 -6.56
CA TYR A 424 -36.47 -19.52 -6.56
C TYR A 424 -37.22 -18.40 -7.28
N GLY A 425 -38.02 -18.71 -8.31
CA GLY A 425 -38.88 -17.73 -8.98
C GLY A 425 -39.97 -17.19 -8.04
N GLU A 426 -40.53 -18.02 -7.16
CA GLU A 426 -41.56 -17.62 -6.19
C GLU A 426 -41.09 -16.53 -5.20
N VAL A 427 -39.79 -16.44 -4.94
CA VAL A 427 -39.22 -15.42 -4.05
C VAL A 427 -39.52 -14.01 -4.56
N PHE A 428 -39.55 -13.83 -5.88
CA PHE A 428 -39.85 -12.55 -6.53
C PHE A 428 -41.35 -12.31 -6.71
N ALA A 429 -42.20 -13.32 -6.49
CA ALA A 429 -43.65 -13.24 -6.64
C ALA A 429 -44.37 -12.76 -5.36
N SER A 430 -43.70 -12.79 -4.20
CA SER A 430 -44.27 -12.37 -2.92
C SER A 430 -43.42 -11.28 -2.26
N ALA A 431 -44.08 -10.19 -1.86
CA ALA A 431 -43.41 -9.08 -1.17
C ALA A 431 -42.71 -9.52 0.13
N THR A 432 -43.32 -10.44 0.88
CA THR A 432 -42.75 -10.97 2.14
C THR A 432 -41.52 -11.84 1.88
N LYS A 433 -41.54 -12.68 0.84
CA LYS A 433 -40.38 -13.50 0.45
C LYS A 433 -39.25 -12.63 -0.10
N PHE A 434 -39.59 -11.64 -0.92
CA PHE A 434 -38.63 -10.67 -1.45
C PHE A 434 -37.98 -9.82 -0.35
N PHE A 435 -38.72 -9.50 0.72
CA PHE A 435 -38.19 -8.73 1.85
C PHE A 435 -36.99 -9.42 2.52
N VAL A 436 -36.97 -10.76 2.59
CA VAL A 436 -35.84 -11.51 3.17
C VAL A 436 -34.57 -11.33 2.33
N LEU A 437 -34.70 -11.29 1.00
CA LEU A 437 -33.60 -10.98 0.09
C LEU A 437 -33.12 -9.53 0.23
N VAL A 438 -34.05 -8.59 0.44
CA VAL A 438 -33.70 -7.18 0.70
C VAL A 438 -32.90 -7.06 1.99
N LEU A 439 -33.28 -7.76 3.07
CA LEU A 439 -32.54 -7.77 4.32
C LEU A 439 -31.10 -8.27 4.14
N PHE A 440 -30.90 -9.32 3.34
CA PHE A 440 -29.55 -9.79 2.98
C PHE A 440 -28.72 -8.66 2.36
N VAL A 441 -29.26 -8.02 1.31
CA VAL A 441 -28.55 -6.97 0.58
C VAL A 441 -28.28 -5.77 1.47
N VAL A 442 -29.23 -5.38 2.32
CA VAL A 442 -29.06 -4.26 3.26
C VAL A 442 -27.96 -4.56 4.27
N PHE A 443 -28.01 -5.70 4.97
CA PHE A 443 -27.00 -6.02 5.98
C PHE A 443 -25.60 -6.23 5.38
N ASP A 444 -25.49 -6.88 4.21
CA ASP A 444 -24.20 -7.01 3.52
C ASP A 444 -23.68 -5.65 3.06
N THR A 445 -24.55 -4.75 2.58
CA THR A 445 -24.17 -3.39 2.16
C THR A 445 -23.73 -2.54 3.34
N CYS A 446 -24.46 -2.57 4.47
CA CYS A 446 -24.08 -1.87 5.68
C CYS A 446 -22.73 -2.36 6.22
N ARG A 447 -22.52 -3.69 6.24
CA ARG A 447 -21.23 -4.29 6.62
C ARG A 447 -20.10 -3.80 5.72
N ARG A 448 -20.28 -3.87 4.40
CA ARG A 448 -19.30 -3.45 3.40
C ARG A 448 -18.96 -1.98 3.53
N PHE A 449 -19.99 -1.13 3.63
CA PHE A 449 -19.82 0.30 3.81
C PHE A 449 -19.10 0.62 5.12
N TYR A 450 -19.46 -0.04 6.21
CA TYR A 450 -18.78 0.10 7.50
C TYR A 450 -17.30 -0.28 7.39
N ASN A 451 -17.00 -1.42 6.76
CA ASN A 451 -15.62 -1.86 6.54
C ASN A 451 -14.84 -0.82 5.70
N VAL A 452 -15.42 -0.30 4.62
CA VAL A 452 -14.78 0.71 3.76
C VAL A 452 -14.52 2.05 4.50
N GLU A 453 -15.35 2.40 5.48
CA GLU A 453 -15.16 3.64 6.27
C GLU A 453 -14.20 3.49 7.46
N HIS A 454 -14.03 2.28 8.01
CA HIS A 454 -13.32 2.06 9.29
C HIS A 454 -12.08 1.15 9.21
N TRP A 455 -11.76 0.57 8.05
CA TRP A 455 -10.46 -0.06 7.84
C TRP A 455 -9.43 1.03 7.52
N ILE A 456 -8.55 1.32 8.48
CA ILE A 456 -7.31 2.09 8.32
C ILE A 456 -6.18 1.09 8.08
#